data_AF-A0A9D8L4K4-F1
#
_entry.id   AF-A0A9D8L4K4-F1
#
_cell.length_a   1.000
_cell.length_b   1.000
_cell.length_c   1.000
_cell.angle_alpha   90.00
_cell.angle_beta   90.00
_cell.angle_gamma   90.00
#
_symmetry.space_group_name_H-M   'P 1'
#
loop_
_entity.id
_entity.type
_entity.pdbx_description
1 polymer ?
#
loop_
_entity_poly.entity_id
_entity_poly.type
_entity_poly.pdbx_seq_one_letter_code
_entity_poly.pdbx_strand_id
1 'polypeptide(L)'
;MAKSRWDFSARGLGRVAAITLLGTMLCIAVPVVVDLLIMKPEPLPWHEELWTDVLIPIVLAVPLLLVLSLKMRALAIAHAQLQVVASTD
;
A
#
# COMPACT_ATOMS: atom_id res chain seq x y z
N MET A 1 -0.01 29.66 -2.03
CA MET A 1 -0.85 28.44 -2.01
C MET A 1 -0.13 27.41 -1.15
N ALA A 2 -0.56 27.21 0.10
CA ALA A 2 0.12 26.32 1.03
C ALA A 2 0.01 24.88 0.51
N LYS A 3 1.13 24.31 0.05
CA LYS A 3 1.18 22.94 -0.47
C LYS A 3 1.00 21.99 0.71
N SER A 4 -0.24 21.54 0.91
CA SER A 4 -0.56 20.51 1.91
C SER A 4 0.38 19.33 1.71
N ARG A 5 1.03 18.88 2.80
CA ARG A 5 1.88 17.68 2.79
C ARG A 5 1.11 16.43 2.34
N TRP A 6 -0.22 16.49 2.38
CA TRP A 6 -1.18 15.48 1.94
C TRP A 6 -1.70 15.76 0.53
N ASP A 7 -0.80 15.85 -0.43
CA ASP A 7 -1.18 15.94 -1.83
C ASP A 7 -1.57 14.53 -2.36
N PHE A 8 -2.76 14.39 -2.92
CA PHE A 8 -3.27 13.16 -3.54
C PHE A 8 -2.95 13.06 -5.03
N SER A 9 -2.27 14.07 -5.59
CA SER A 9 -1.76 14.04 -6.96
C SER A 9 -0.78 12.88 -7.18
N ALA A 10 -0.50 12.53 -8.44
CA ALA A 10 0.43 11.46 -8.82
C ALA A 10 1.83 11.61 -8.22
N ARG A 11 2.22 12.83 -7.81
CA ARG A 11 3.50 13.15 -7.18
C ARG A 11 3.42 13.37 -5.68
N GLY A 12 2.24 13.26 -5.09
CA GLY A 12 1.96 13.60 -3.70
C GLY A 12 2.17 12.42 -2.74
N LEU A 13 2.51 12.73 -1.49
CA LEU A 13 2.69 11.71 -0.44
C LEU A 13 1.36 11.16 0.09
N GLY A 14 0.25 11.90 -0.08
CA GLY A 14 -1.08 11.44 0.30
C GLY A 14 -1.52 10.22 -0.50
N ARG A 15 -1.19 10.16 -1.80
CA ARG A 15 -1.46 8.98 -2.64
C ARG A 15 -0.65 7.77 -2.20
N VAL A 16 0.61 7.96 -1.80
CA VAL A 16 1.46 6.89 -1.26
C VAL A 16 0.82 6.31 0.01
N ALA A 17 0.49 7.17 0.96
CA ALA A 17 -0.15 6.75 2.21
C ALA A 17 -1.48 6.02 1.97
N ALA A 18 -2.32 6.52 1.07
CA ALA A 18 -3.60 5.90 0.73
C ALA A 18 -3.43 4.51 0.09
N ILE A 19 -2.50 4.35 -0.85
CA ILE A 19 -2.23 3.05 -1.49
C ILE A 19 -1.67 2.06 -0.48
N THR A 20 -0.75 2.50 0.39
CA THR A 20 -0.19 1.63 1.43
C THR A 20 -1.29 1.19 2.41
N LEU A 21 -2.12 2.12 2.91
CA LEU A 21 -3.23 1.80 3.82
C LEU A 21 -4.25 0.85 3.18
N LEU A 22 -4.72 1.13 1.96
CA LEU A 22 -5.70 0.30 1.27
C LEU A 22 -5.13 -1.07 0.92
N GLY A 23 -3.88 -1.14 0.46
CA GLY A 23 -3.23 -2.41 0.15
C GLY A 23 -3.00 -3.26 1.38
N THR A 24 -2.57 -2.66 2.50
CA THR A 24 -2.42 -3.39 3.78
C THR A 24 -3.76 -3.86 4.32
N MET A 25 -4.81 -3.05 4.25
CA MET A 25 -6.18 -3.45 4.60
C MET A 25 -6.64 -4.67 3.78
N LEU A 26 -6.37 -4.67 2.47
CA LEU A 26 -6.71 -5.79 1.60
C LEU A 26 -5.93 -7.06 1.98
N CYS A 27 -4.63 -6.94 2.25
CA CYS A 27 -3.79 -8.07 2.65
C CYS A 27 -4.22 -8.71 3.98
N ILE A 28 -4.86 -7.95 4.88
CA ILE A 28 -5.44 -8.47 6.13
C ILE A 28 -6.85 -9.04 5.88
N ALA A 29 -7.67 -8.36 5.07
CA ALA A 29 -9.05 -8.75 4.85
C ALA A 29 -9.18 -10.12 4.15
N VAL A 30 -8.28 -10.45 3.21
CA VAL A 30 -8.31 -11.72 2.48
C VAL A 30 -8.16 -12.94 3.39
N PRO A 31 -7.10 -13.09 4.21
CA PRO A 31 -6.94 -14.25 5.09
C PRO A 31 -8.08 -14.35 6.10
N VAL A 32 -8.49 -13.23 6.71
CA VAL A 32 -9.65 -13.22 7.64
C VAL A 32 -10.93 -13.74 6.97
N VAL A 33 -11.19 -13.38 5.71
CA VAL A 33 -12.37 -13.87 4.98
C VAL A 33 -12.24 -15.36 4.66
N VAL A 34 -11.04 -15.83 4.31
CA VAL A 34 -10.77 -17.26 4.05
C VAL A 34 -10.98 -18.09 5.33
N ASP A 35 -10.47 -17.62 6.46
CA ASP A 35 -10.62 -18.28 7.76
C ASP A 35 -12.06 -18.28 8.27
N LEU A 36 -12.86 -17.27 7.92
CA LEU A 36 -14.27 -17.22 8.33
C LEU A 36 -15.20 -18.04 7.42
N LEU A 37 -14.90 -18.14 6.12
CA LEU A 37 -15.82 -18.74 5.13
C LEU A 37 -15.41 -20.13 4.64
N ILE A 38 -14.10 -20.43 4.61
CA ILE A 38 -13.57 -21.62 3.93
C ILE A 38 -13.00 -22.63 4.93
N MET A 39 -12.15 -22.18 5.85
CA MET A 39 -11.64 -23.01 6.92
C MET A 39 -12.55 -22.92 8.16
N LYS A 40 -12.76 -24.03 8.86
CA LYS A 40 -13.30 -23.98 10.24
C LYS A 40 -12.09 -23.93 11.16
N PRO A 41 -12.07 -23.06 12.18
CA PRO A 41 -10.95 -22.99 13.10
C PRO A 41 -10.75 -24.38 13.73
N GLU A 42 -9.57 -24.95 13.52
CA GLU A 42 -9.05 -26.00 14.39
C GLU A 42 -8.94 -25.43 15.82
N PRO A 43 -8.74 -26.24 16.88
CA PRO A 43 -8.72 -25.75 18.26
C PRO A 43 -7.50 -24.87 18.60
N LEU A 44 -6.88 -24.22 17.61
CA LEU A 44 -5.87 -23.21 17.89
C LEU A 44 -6.50 -22.07 18.68
N PRO A 45 -5.75 -21.50 19.64
CA PRO A 45 -6.19 -20.32 20.33
C PRO A 45 -6.36 -19.18 19.33
N TRP A 46 -7.52 -18.51 19.35
CA TRP A 46 -7.92 -17.52 18.34
C TRP A 46 -6.97 -16.31 18.29
N HIS A 47 -6.14 -16.15 19.33
CA HIS A 47 -5.12 -15.12 19.36
C HIS A 47 -3.93 -15.45 18.45
N GLU A 48 -3.48 -16.70 18.35
CA GLU A 48 -2.30 -17.05 17.55
C GLU A 48 -2.58 -17.02 16.04
N GLU A 49 -3.77 -17.44 15.61
CA GLU A 49 -4.21 -17.30 14.22
C GLU A 49 -4.26 -15.82 13.80
N LEU A 50 -4.87 -14.96 14.62
CA LEU A 50 -4.96 -13.53 14.32
C LEU A 50 -3.59 -12.84 14.21
N TRP A 51 -2.62 -13.23 15.05
CA TRP A 51 -1.26 -12.70 14.97
C TRP A 51 -0.62 -13.05 13.63
N THR A 52 -0.81 -14.27 13.15
CA THR A 52 -0.19 -14.74 11.91
C THR A 52 -0.82 -14.05 10.70
N ASP A 53 -2.14 -13.94 10.69
CA ASP A 53 -2.95 -13.31 9.63
C ASP A 53 -2.80 -11.80 9.53
N VAL A 54 -2.31 -11.14 10.57
CA VAL A 54 -2.14 -9.68 10.60
C VAL A 54 -0.66 -9.30 10.54
N LEU A 55 0.19 -9.96 11.31
CA LEU A 55 1.60 -9.58 11.44
C LEU A 55 2.38 -9.86 10.16
N ILE A 56 2.18 -11.03 9.54
CA ILE A 56 2.86 -11.40 8.30
C ILE A 56 2.54 -10.40 7.17
N PRO A 57 1.27 -10.12 6.85
CA PRO A 57 0.95 -9.16 5.81
C PRO A 57 1.36 -7.73 6.16
N ILE A 58 1.35 -7.31 7.43
CA ILE A 58 1.85 -5.97 7.78
C ILE A 58 3.37 -5.86 7.51
N VAL A 59 4.15 -6.83 8.01
CA VAL A 59 5.61 -6.82 7.87
C VAL A 59 6.04 -6.94 6.41
N LEU A 60 5.27 -7.64 5.57
CA LEU A 60 5.59 -7.81 4.16
C LEU A 60 4.98 -6.71 3.27
N ALA A 61 3.68 -6.45 3.38
CA ALA A 61 2.95 -5.57 2.47
C ALA A 61 3.30 -4.10 2.71
N VAL A 62 3.45 -3.65 3.96
CA VAL A 62 3.76 -2.24 4.25
C VAL A 62 5.08 -1.79 3.59
N PRO A 63 6.24 -2.44 3.82
CA PRO A 63 7.49 -1.99 3.20
C PRO A 63 7.45 -2.17 1.68
N LEU A 64 6.85 -3.25 1.17
CA LEU A 64 6.74 -3.49 -0.27
C LEU A 64 5.93 -2.39 -0.97
N LEU A 65 4.72 -2.11 -0.49
CA LEU A 65 3.83 -1.09 -1.06
C LEU A 65 4.41 0.31 -0.90
N LEU A 66 5.07 0.60 0.21
CA LEU A 66 5.71 1.89 0.44
C LEU A 66 6.85 2.11 -0.55
N VAL A 67 7.76 1.14 -0.70
CA VAL A 67 8.87 1.22 -1.66
C VAL A 67 8.35 1.37 -3.07
N LEU A 68 7.37 0.55 -3.46
CA LEU A 68 6.79 0.59 -4.81
C LEU A 68 6.13 1.95 -5.09
N SER A 69 5.38 2.48 -4.13
CA SER A 69 4.72 3.78 -4.24
C SER A 69 5.71 4.93 -4.34
N LEU A 70 6.82 4.88 -3.59
CA LEU A 70 7.90 5.87 -3.70
C LEU A 70 8.59 5.82 -5.08
N LYS A 71 8.78 4.62 -5.64
CA LYS A 71 9.37 4.46 -6.97
C LYS A 71 8.43 4.96 -8.07
N MET A 72 7.14 4.65 -8.00
CA MET A 72 6.13 5.18 -8.91
C MET A 72 6.06 6.71 -8.86
N ARG A 73 6.16 7.29 -7.65
CA ARG A 73 6.25 8.74 -7.48
C ARG A 73 7.49 9.32 -8.17
N ALA A 74 8.66 8.71 -7.99
CA ALA A 74 9.90 9.15 -8.64
C ALA A 74 9.78 9.08 -10.17
N LEU A 75 9.20 8.00 -10.70
CA LEU A 75 8.96 7.83 -12.13
C LEU A 75 8.00 8.90 -12.69
N ALA A 76 6.92 9.21 -11.96
CA ALA A 76 5.97 10.25 -12.36
C ALA A 76 6.58 11.67 -12.34
N ILE A 77 7.58 11.91 -11.49
CA ILE A 77 8.34 13.17 -11.48
C ILE A 77 9.27 13.23 -12.70
N ALA A 78 10.04 12.17 -12.96
CA ALA A 78 10.96 12.11 -14.10
C ALA A 78 10.22 12.23 -15.45
N HIS A 79 9.09 11.52 -15.60
CA HIS A 79 8.26 11.61 -16.80
C HIS A 79 7.78 13.03 -17.06
N ALA A 80 7.40 13.76 -16.01
CA ALA A 80 6.97 15.14 -16.14
C ALA A 80 8.08 16.09 -16.61
N GLN A 81 9.32 15.86 -16.14
CA GLN A 81 10.48 16.64 -16.57
C GLN A 81 10.83 16.34 -18.04
N LEU A 82 10.82 15.06 -18.42
CA LEU A 82 11.04 14.64 -19.80
C LEU A 82 10.00 15.23 -20.75
N GLN A 83 8.74 15.30 -20.32
CA GLN A 83 7.66 15.85 -21.13
C GLN A 83 7.83 17.35 -21.42
N VAL A 84 8.39 18.12 -20.48
CA VAL A 84 8.71 19.55 -20.68
C VAL A 84 9.86 19.72 -21.67
N VAL A 85 10.92 18.91 -21.53
CA VAL A 85 12.06 18.95 -22.45
C VAL A 85 11.61 18.57 -23.86
N ALA A 86 10.84 17.49 -24.00
CA ALA A 86 10.32 17.01 -25.28
C ALA A 86 9.33 17.98 -25.94
N SER A 87 8.66 18.85 -25.19
CA SER A 87 7.77 19.88 -25.75
C SER A 87 8.49 21.17 -26.19
N THR A 88 9.80 21.28 -25.91
CA THR A 88 10.60 22.46 -26.24
C THR A 88 11.43 22.27 -27.52
N ASP A 89 11.50 21.04 -28.03
CA ASP A 89 12.11 20.67 -29.33
C ASP A 89 11.06 20.74 -30.46
#